data_AF-A0A9P5EED4-F1
#
_entry.id   AF-A0A9P5EED4-F1
#
_cell.length_a   1.000
_cell.length_b   1.000
_cell.length_c   1.000
_cell.angle_alpha   90.00
_cell.angle_beta   90.00
_cell.angle_gamma   90.00
#
_symmetry.space_group_name_H-M   'P 1'
#
loop_
_entity.id
_entity.type
_entity.pdbx_description
1 polymer ?
#
loop_
_entity_poly.entity_id
_entity_poly.type
_entity_poly.pdbx_seq_one_letter_code
_entity_poly.pdbx_strand_id
1 'polypeptide(L)'
;MDQPSILSLLSTRNTVLTNNTRLDWNPNVPTMLTMLPENITRWSDFNMININNPHGDLLSKPSHIIPGQGADKSFRNQSELRNYALDTLLFTLSPLVSESARVLGQRLGFSPTIEWHRDIPLAGPQVVGPALRPSLTIFADTMPRKNLVTSMVHISSMWCSTDIGNGSTDPIQHLGRYAQPSGTRYSFAITDTEVVVIRFHSLEGGETGAQWNAIPRSACGEGILTINLAIWVFIMMSLNDQHRSVADYTGMIPINAWSAHDGFYRNHLSGRRLPYLPTGAMVLNQ
;
A
#
# COMPACT_ATOMS: atom_id res chain seq x y z
N MET A 1 26.45 -19.97 -1.11
CA MET A 1 25.76 -18.77 -0.58
C MET A 1 24.29 -19.02 -0.75
N ASP A 2 23.53 -19.02 0.35
CA ASP A 2 22.08 -19.19 0.29
C ASP A 2 21.44 -17.96 -0.34
N GLN A 3 20.42 -18.19 -1.18
CA GLN A 3 19.71 -17.11 -1.86
C GLN A 3 18.88 -16.30 -0.86
N PRO A 4 18.87 -14.96 -0.95
CA PRO A 4 18.05 -14.14 -0.06
C PRO A 4 16.56 -14.42 -0.29
N SER A 5 15.77 -14.41 0.78
CA SER A 5 14.31 -14.50 0.69
C SER A 5 13.72 -13.18 0.19
N ILE A 6 12.51 -13.22 -0.37
CA ILE A 6 11.76 -12.00 -0.72
C ILE A 6 11.64 -11.07 0.49
N LEU A 7 11.39 -11.62 1.69
CA LEU A 7 11.36 -10.83 2.92
C LEU A 7 12.68 -10.10 3.16
N SER A 8 13.80 -10.81 3.04
CA SER A 8 15.13 -10.23 3.25
C SER A 8 15.38 -9.05 2.30
N LEU A 9 15.01 -9.20 1.03
CA LEU A 9 15.14 -8.16 0.02
C LEU A 9 14.23 -6.95 0.28
N LEU A 10 12.97 -7.18 0.68
CA LEU A 10 12.04 -6.13 1.07
C LEU A 10 12.44 -5.44 2.39
N SER A 11 13.26 -6.11 3.21
CA SER A 11 13.74 -5.59 4.49
C SER A 11 15.02 -4.77 4.39
N THR A 12 15.58 -4.61 3.19
CA THR A 12 16.79 -3.82 2.97
C THR A 12 16.61 -2.35 3.35
N ARG A 13 17.72 -1.69 3.72
CA ARG A 13 17.74 -0.26 4.05
C ARG A 13 17.21 0.56 2.86
N ASN A 14 16.27 1.47 3.14
CA ASN A 14 15.78 2.44 2.16
C ASN A 14 16.81 3.55 1.92
N THR A 15 16.86 4.06 0.68
CA THR A 15 17.58 5.29 0.33
C THR A 15 17.16 6.44 1.25
N VAL A 16 18.11 7.16 1.83
CA VAL A 16 17.84 8.39 2.59
C VAL A 16 17.61 9.54 1.62
N LEU A 17 16.55 10.30 1.87
CA LEU A 17 16.16 11.46 1.07
C LEU A 17 16.32 12.69 1.95
N THR A 18 17.27 13.56 1.60
CA THR A 18 17.57 14.77 2.38
C THR A 18 16.89 15.98 1.74
N ASN A 19 16.06 16.66 2.52
CA ASN A 19 15.32 17.83 2.09
C ASN A 19 16.21 19.08 2.08
N ASN A 20 16.52 19.59 0.88
CA ASN A 20 17.21 20.87 0.66
C ASN A 20 16.29 21.90 -0.02
N THR A 21 14.98 21.71 0.08
CA THR A 21 13.99 22.62 -0.53
C THR A 21 14.02 23.97 0.19
N ARG A 22 13.84 25.04 -0.58
CA ARG A 22 13.40 26.33 -0.04
C ARG A 22 11.88 26.33 -0.09
N LEU A 23 11.24 26.83 0.97
CA LEU A 23 9.78 26.86 1.10
C LEU A 23 9.16 27.67 -0.04
N ASP A 24 8.75 26.99 -1.11
CA ASP A 24 7.87 27.53 -2.14
C ASP A 24 6.50 26.87 -1.95
N TRP A 25 5.63 27.55 -1.22
CA TRP A 25 4.24 27.13 -1.04
C TRP A 25 3.47 27.40 -2.34
N ASN A 26 2.96 26.36 -2.98
CA ASN A 26 1.97 26.47 -4.03
C ASN A 26 0.57 26.17 -3.46
N PRO A 27 -0.35 27.15 -3.40
CA PRO A 27 -1.63 27.02 -2.68
C PRO A 27 -2.76 26.41 -3.52
N ASN A 28 -2.47 25.75 -4.65
CA ASN A 28 -3.50 25.07 -5.43
C ASN A 28 -3.98 23.81 -4.67
N VAL A 29 -4.88 24.02 -3.72
CA VAL A 29 -5.56 22.97 -2.96
C VAL A 29 -6.72 22.47 -3.82
N PRO A 30 -6.65 21.24 -4.37
CA PRO A 30 -7.76 20.69 -5.13
C PRO A 30 -8.95 20.43 -4.18
N THR A 31 -10.19 20.49 -4.70
CA THR A 31 -11.41 20.19 -3.91
C THR A 31 -11.28 18.84 -3.19
N MET A 32 -11.22 18.81 -1.87
CA MET A 32 -10.97 17.57 -1.13
C MET A 32 -12.22 16.69 -1.00
N LEU A 33 -12.04 15.39 -0.80
CA LEU A 33 -13.14 14.49 -0.40
C LEU A 33 -13.40 14.72 1.08
N THR A 34 -14.56 15.26 1.45
CA THR A 34 -14.86 15.56 2.86
C THR A 34 -14.89 14.27 3.70
N MET A 35 -14.03 14.21 4.72
CA MET A 35 -14.00 13.17 5.75
C MET A 35 -13.88 13.82 7.12
N LEU A 36 -14.68 13.34 8.07
CA LEU A 36 -14.59 13.76 9.45
C LEU A 36 -13.32 13.20 10.13
N PRO A 37 -12.60 13.97 10.96
CA PRO A 37 -11.39 13.49 11.64
C PRO A 37 -11.60 12.20 12.45
N GLU A 38 -12.76 12.04 13.09
CA GLU A 38 -13.14 10.85 13.86
C GLU A 38 -13.26 9.58 13.01
N ASN A 39 -13.51 9.72 11.71
CA ASN A 39 -13.61 8.62 10.75
C ASN A 39 -12.23 8.21 10.21
N ILE A 40 -11.15 8.86 10.67
CA ILE A 40 -9.77 8.59 10.29
C ILE A 40 -9.03 7.99 11.49
N THR A 41 -8.77 6.69 11.45
CA THR A 41 -8.23 5.95 12.60
C THR A 41 -6.90 5.27 12.30
N ARG A 42 -6.14 4.90 13.33
CA ARG A 42 -4.91 4.11 13.18
C ARG A 42 -5.25 2.69 12.74
N TRP A 43 -4.54 2.18 11.74
CA TRP A 43 -4.65 0.80 11.29
C TRP A 43 -3.73 -0.13 12.11
N SER A 44 -4.10 -0.41 13.35
CA SER A 44 -3.32 -1.25 14.27
C SER A 44 -3.06 -2.67 13.76
N ASP A 45 -4.00 -3.21 12.96
CA ASP A 45 -3.90 -4.53 12.32
C ASP A 45 -2.83 -4.59 11.21
N PHE A 46 -2.39 -3.44 10.66
CA PHE A 46 -1.33 -3.39 9.65
C PHE A 46 0.07 -3.44 10.28
N ASN A 47 0.48 -4.64 10.71
CA ASN A 47 1.75 -4.89 11.38
C ASN A 47 2.43 -6.17 10.85
N MET A 48 3.73 -6.35 11.17
CA MET A 48 4.55 -7.45 10.65
C MET A 48 3.98 -8.84 10.97
N ILE A 49 3.44 -9.03 12.18
CA ILE A 49 2.89 -10.33 12.61
C ILE A 49 1.68 -10.69 11.75
N ASN A 50 0.73 -9.75 11.64
CA ASN A 50 -0.49 -9.96 10.88
C ASN A 50 -0.24 -10.06 9.37
N ILE A 51 0.85 -9.47 8.87
CA ILE A 51 1.30 -9.58 7.48
C ILE A 51 1.96 -10.94 7.20
N ASN A 52 2.83 -11.42 8.10
CA ASN A 52 3.58 -12.64 7.89
C ASN A 52 2.70 -13.90 7.93
N ASN A 53 1.61 -13.87 8.69
CA ASN A 53 0.66 -14.98 8.74
C ASN A 53 0.05 -15.34 7.36
N PRO A 54 -0.62 -14.42 6.65
CA PRO A 54 -1.23 -14.70 5.34
C PRO A 54 -0.21 -14.84 4.21
N HIS A 55 0.94 -14.14 4.27
CA HIS A 55 1.86 -14.00 3.15
C HIS A 55 3.25 -14.61 3.38
N GLY A 56 3.50 -15.18 4.55
CA GLY A 56 4.82 -15.67 4.96
C GLY A 56 5.42 -16.71 4.02
N ASP A 57 4.59 -17.52 3.35
CA ASP A 57 5.07 -18.50 2.39
C ASP A 57 5.45 -17.91 1.03
N LEU A 58 4.97 -16.71 0.71
CA LEU A 58 5.47 -15.90 -0.41
C LEU A 58 6.77 -15.20 0.01
N LEU A 59 6.76 -14.59 1.19
CA LEU A 59 7.89 -13.85 1.76
C LEU A 59 9.12 -14.73 2.01
N SER A 60 8.93 -16.01 2.33
CA SER A 60 10.01 -16.97 2.55
C SER A 60 10.62 -17.54 1.27
N LYS A 61 10.07 -17.23 0.09
CA LYS A 61 10.61 -17.77 -1.16
C LYS A 61 11.99 -17.16 -1.45
N PRO A 62 12.97 -17.98 -1.88
CA PRO A 62 14.22 -17.46 -2.38
C PRO A 62 13.96 -16.64 -3.64
N SER A 63 14.69 -15.55 -3.82
CA SER A 63 14.62 -14.75 -5.04
C SER A 63 16.03 -14.48 -5.57
N HIS A 64 16.14 -14.46 -6.90
CA HIS A 64 17.37 -14.13 -7.62
C HIS A 64 17.54 -12.63 -7.86
N ILE A 65 16.56 -11.84 -7.43
CA ILE A 65 16.56 -10.39 -7.62
C ILE A 65 17.65 -9.79 -6.73
N ILE A 66 18.53 -9.01 -7.34
CA ILE A 66 19.51 -8.20 -6.63
C ILE A 66 18.93 -6.78 -6.56
N PRO A 67 18.33 -6.37 -5.43
CA PRO A 67 17.86 -5.01 -5.29
C PRO A 67 19.08 -4.08 -5.31
N GLY A 68 18.94 -2.98 -6.02
CA GLY A 68 19.91 -1.91 -6.03
C GLY A 68 19.75 -1.16 -4.72
N GLN A 69 20.81 -1.06 -3.94
CA GLN A 69 20.85 -0.04 -2.90
C GLN A 69 20.97 1.31 -3.60
N GLY A 70 19.86 2.06 -3.62
CA GLY A 70 19.88 3.43 -4.09
C GLY A 70 20.83 4.25 -3.23
N ALA A 71 21.72 5.01 -3.88
CA ALA A 71 22.57 5.96 -3.17
C ALA A 71 21.71 7.04 -2.52
N ASP A 72 22.04 7.42 -1.29
CA ASP A 72 21.38 8.53 -0.59
C ASP A 72 21.33 9.79 -1.48
N LYS A 73 20.19 10.47 -1.49
CA LYS A 73 19.92 11.62 -2.38
C LYS A 73 19.53 12.84 -1.57
N SER A 74 19.95 14.00 -2.03
CA SER A 74 19.36 15.28 -1.63
C SER A 74 18.45 15.80 -2.74
N PHE A 75 17.30 16.36 -2.40
CA PHE A 75 16.37 16.96 -3.36
C PHE A 75 16.09 18.42 -3.03
N ARG A 76 15.78 19.22 -4.05
CA ARG A 76 15.56 20.68 -3.97
C ARG A 76 14.12 21.09 -4.24
N ASN A 77 13.30 20.18 -4.77
CA ASN A 77 11.90 20.41 -5.10
C ASN A 77 11.11 19.09 -5.08
N GLN A 78 9.79 19.17 -5.14
CA GLN A 78 8.90 18.01 -5.08
C GLN A 78 9.08 17.06 -6.29
N SER A 79 9.46 17.57 -7.46
CA SER A 79 9.69 16.74 -8.64
C SER A 79 10.92 15.85 -8.48
N GLU A 80 12.01 16.37 -7.93
CA GLU A 80 13.20 15.58 -7.59
C GLU A 80 12.89 14.54 -6.51
N LEU A 81 12.18 14.93 -5.45
CA LEU A 81 11.74 13.99 -4.41
C LEU A 81 10.94 12.83 -5.01
N ARG A 82 9.94 13.15 -5.84
CA ARG A 82 9.10 12.18 -6.53
C ARG A 82 9.93 11.22 -7.38
N ASN A 83 10.85 11.72 -8.18
CA ASN A 83 11.68 10.87 -9.04
C ASN A 83 12.58 9.96 -8.19
N TYR A 84 13.32 10.50 -7.22
CA TYR A 84 14.23 9.69 -6.39
C TYR A 84 13.51 8.64 -5.55
N ALA A 85 12.36 9.00 -4.98
CA ALA A 85 11.53 8.08 -4.21
C ALA A 85 10.95 6.96 -5.08
N LEU A 86 10.36 7.30 -6.23
CA LEU A 86 9.72 6.32 -7.11
C LEU A 86 10.72 5.48 -7.89
N ASP A 87 11.88 6.00 -8.31
CA ASP A 87 12.91 5.23 -9.02
C ASP A 87 13.43 4.09 -8.14
N THR A 88 13.80 4.41 -6.90
CA THR A 88 14.27 3.42 -5.94
C THR A 88 13.20 2.37 -5.66
N LEU A 89 11.97 2.82 -5.40
CA LEU A 89 10.84 1.94 -5.10
C LEU A 89 10.53 0.99 -6.25
N LEU A 90 10.45 1.50 -7.48
CA LEU A 90 10.14 0.67 -8.66
C LEU A 90 11.24 -0.34 -8.94
N PHE A 91 12.51 0.05 -8.79
CA PHE A 91 13.65 -0.84 -9.00
C PHE A 91 13.58 -2.07 -8.09
N THR A 92 13.28 -1.88 -6.80
CA THR A 92 13.20 -2.98 -5.83
C THR A 92 11.87 -3.73 -5.91
N LEU A 93 10.74 -3.02 -5.94
CA LEU A 93 9.43 -3.66 -5.79
C LEU A 93 8.93 -4.34 -7.04
N SER A 94 9.12 -3.76 -8.23
CA SER A 94 8.50 -4.29 -9.46
C SER A 94 8.79 -5.78 -9.69
N PRO A 95 10.06 -6.26 -9.63
CA PRO A 95 10.33 -7.67 -9.87
C PRO A 95 9.85 -8.57 -8.70
N LEU A 96 9.98 -8.14 -7.44
CA LEU A 96 9.53 -8.90 -6.26
C LEU A 96 8.00 -9.05 -6.20
N VAL A 97 7.29 -7.98 -6.56
CA VAL A 97 5.83 -7.96 -6.70
C VAL A 97 5.41 -8.89 -7.82
N SER A 98 6.09 -8.86 -8.97
CA SER A 98 5.75 -9.74 -10.11
C SER A 98 5.91 -11.22 -9.75
N GLU A 99 7.01 -11.58 -9.09
CA GLU A 99 7.25 -12.94 -8.62
C GLU A 99 6.18 -13.42 -7.63
N SER A 100 5.81 -12.54 -6.69
CA SER A 100 4.81 -12.85 -5.65
C SER A 100 3.38 -12.89 -6.20
N ALA A 101 3.04 -11.94 -7.08
CA ALA A 101 1.74 -11.83 -7.71
C ALA A 101 1.43 -13.04 -8.58
N ARG A 102 2.43 -13.63 -9.27
CA ARG A 102 2.26 -14.87 -10.02
C ARG A 102 1.79 -16.02 -9.13
N VAL A 103 2.44 -16.20 -7.98
CA VAL A 103 2.13 -17.28 -7.03
C VAL A 103 0.77 -17.05 -6.37
N LEU A 104 0.52 -15.81 -5.92
CA LEU A 104 -0.75 -15.44 -5.31
C LEU A 104 -1.90 -15.55 -6.31
N GLY A 105 -1.71 -15.08 -7.53
CA GLY A 105 -2.67 -15.20 -8.62
C GLY A 105 -3.07 -16.65 -8.86
N GLN A 106 -2.12 -17.56 -9.02
CA GLN A 106 -2.41 -19.00 -9.18
C GLN A 106 -3.29 -19.54 -8.06
N ARG A 107 -3.03 -19.12 -6.82
CA ARG A 107 -3.81 -19.52 -5.65
C ARG A 107 -5.22 -18.92 -5.62
N LEU A 108 -5.39 -17.73 -6.20
CA LEU A 108 -6.67 -17.04 -6.35
C LEU A 108 -7.38 -17.37 -7.68
N GLY A 109 -6.78 -18.19 -8.54
CA GLY A 109 -7.38 -18.65 -9.80
C GLY A 109 -7.20 -17.71 -10.99
N PHE A 110 -6.20 -16.82 -10.99
CA PHE A 110 -5.90 -15.94 -12.14
C PHE A 110 -4.39 -15.72 -12.32
N SER A 111 -3.97 -15.12 -13.43
CA SER A 111 -2.55 -14.83 -13.70
C SER A 111 -2.36 -13.33 -13.90
N PRO A 112 -2.01 -12.55 -12.86
CA PRO A 112 -1.82 -11.12 -12.99
C PRO A 112 -0.50 -10.77 -13.66
N THR A 113 -0.56 -9.82 -14.58
CA THR A 113 0.59 -8.97 -14.94
C THR A 113 0.42 -7.64 -14.21
N ILE A 114 1.46 -7.16 -13.53
CA ILE A 114 1.42 -5.92 -12.76
C ILE A 114 2.13 -4.82 -13.54
N GLU A 115 1.40 -3.74 -13.81
CA GLU A 115 1.93 -2.54 -14.45
C GLU A 115 2.03 -1.38 -13.47
N TRP A 116 3.00 -0.51 -13.70
CA TRP A 116 3.36 0.62 -12.85
C TRP A 116 3.44 1.89 -13.69
N HIS A 117 2.60 2.87 -13.42
CA HIS A 117 2.50 4.07 -14.25
C HIS A 117 2.60 5.34 -13.43
N ARG A 118 3.45 6.27 -13.86
CA ARG A 118 3.68 7.55 -13.21
C ARG A 118 2.85 8.64 -13.87
N ASP A 119 2.23 9.50 -13.06
CA ASP A 119 1.53 10.71 -13.49
C ASP A 119 0.47 10.51 -14.58
N ILE A 120 -0.04 9.29 -14.72
CA ILE A 120 -1.14 8.98 -15.65
C ILE A 120 -2.46 9.48 -15.04
N PRO A 121 -3.32 10.13 -15.83
CA PRO A 121 -4.68 10.39 -15.40
C PRO A 121 -5.38 9.11 -14.99
N LEU A 122 -6.09 9.14 -13.85
CA LEU A 122 -7.05 8.09 -13.54
C LEU A 122 -8.09 8.04 -14.67
N ALA A 123 -8.25 6.86 -15.25
CA ALA A 123 -9.25 6.59 -16.27
C ALA A 123 -10.35 5.72 -15.66
N GLY A 124 -11.61 6.05 -15.95
CA GLY A 124 -12.75 5.27 -15.51
C GLY A 124 -14.06 6.07 -15.57
N PRO A 125 -15.22 5.38 -15.62
CA PRO A 125 -16.52 6.03 -15.73
C PRO A 125 -16.87 6.92 -14.51
N GLN A 126 -16.15 6.76 -13.40
CA GLN A 126 -16.35 7.49 -12.15
C GLN A 126 -15.47 8.75 -12.03
N VAL A 127 -14.56 9.00 -12.97
CA VAL A 127 -13.70 10.20 -12.94
C VAL A 127 -14.45 11.36 -13.59
N VAL A 128 -15.13 12.16 -12.76
CA VAL A 128 -15.84 13.37 -13.19
C VAL A 128 -15.03 14.60 -12.76
N GLY A 129 -14.71 15.49 -13.71
CA GLY A 129 -13.97 16.74 -13.45
C GLY A 129 -12.52 16.72 -13.95
N PRO A 130 -11.64 17.59 -13.41
CA PRO A 130 -10.25 17.68 -13.87
C PRO A 130 -9.50 16.36 -13.66
N ALA A 131 -8.62 16.03 -14.60
CA ALA A 131 -7.85 14.79 -14.58
C ALA A 131 -7.06 14.64 -13.27
N LEU A 132 -7.43 13.64 -12.46
CA LEU A 132 -6.72 13.26 -11.25
C LEU A 132 -5.46 12.49 -11.63
N ARG A 133 -4.29 12.94 -11.17
CA ARG A 133 -2.98 12.37 -11.51
C ARG A 133 -2.23 11.93 -10.25
N PRO A 134 -2.45 10.70 -9.76
CA PRO A 134 -1.61 10.10 -8.74
C PRO A 134 -0.14 10.12 -9.18
N SER A 135 0.79 10.26 -8.22
CA SER A 135 2.22 10.21 -8.53
C SER A 135 2.64 8.84 -9.08
N LEU A 136 2.01 7.77 -8.59
CA LEU A 136 2.13 6.42 -9.12
C LEU A 136 0.79 5.69 -8.96
N THR A 137 0.38 5.02 -10.04
CA THR A 137 -0.75 4.09 -10.09
C THR A 137 -0.21 2.71 -10.45
N ILE A 138 -0.62 1.71 -9.68
CA ILE A 138 -0.29 0.30 -9.89
C ILE A 138 -1.57 -0.39 -10.31
N PHE A 139 -1.52 -1.23 -11.35
CA PHE A 139 -2.69 -1.97 -11.81
C PHE A 139 -2.37 -3.40 -12.22
N ALA A 140 -3.40 -4.24 -12.19
CA ALA A 140 -3.38 -5.53 -12.84
C ALA A 140 -3.83 -5.34 -14.30
N ASP A 141 -3.05 -5.88 -15.22
CA ASP A 141 -3.36 -5.92 -16.66
C ASP A 141 -4.43 -6.98 -16.92
N THR A 142 -5.66 -6.63 -16.57
CA THR A 142 -6.89 -7.37 -16.87
C THR A 142 -7.73 -6.58 -17.86
N MET A 143 -8.76 -7.21 -18.42
CA MET A 143 -9.80 -6.52 -19.21
C MET A 143 -11.13 -6.52 -18.43
N PRO A 144 -11.62 -5.36 -17.95
CA PRO A 144 -10.96 -4.03 -17.93
C PRO A 144 -9.78 -3.98 -16.94
N ARG A 145 -8.89 -2.99 -17.11
CA ARG A 145 -7.74 -2.77 -16.20
C ARG A 145 -8.23 -2.49 -14.80
N LYS A 146 -7.61 -3.11 -13.80
CA LYS A 146 -7.98 -2.97 -12.39
C LYS A 146 -6.91 -2.20 -11.64
N ASN A 147 -7.22 -0.99 -11.17
CA ASN A 147 -6.31 -0.23 -10.31
C ASN A 147 -6.15 -0.97 -8.99
N LEU A 148 -4.92 -1.25 -8.60
CA LEU A 148 -4.56 -1.98 -7.39
C LEU A 148 -4.28 -1.02 -6.24
N VAL A 149 -3.41 -0.04 -6.50
CA VAL A 149 -2.96 0.93 -5.49
C VAL A 149 -2.69 2.26 -6.17
N THR A 150 -3.05 3.35 -5.52
CA THR A 150 -2.72 4.72 -5.95
C THR A 150 -1.83 5.40 -4.93
N SER A 151 -1.10 6.43 -5.35
CA SER A 151 -0.19 7.12 -4.42
C SER A 151 0.02 8.58 -4.73
N MET A 152 0.61 9.26 -3.76
CA MET A 152 1.08 10.64 -3.88
C MET A 152 2.46 10.80 -3.26
N VAL A 153 3.19 11.84 -3.68
CA VAL A 153 4.45 12.24 -3.07
C VAL A 153 4.35 13.66 -2.53
N HIS A 154 4.73 13.83 -1.27
CA HIS A 154 4.79 15.11 -0.56
C HIS A 154 6.16 15.32 0.07
N ILE A 155 6.57 16.58 0.22
CA ILE A 155 7.74 16.94 1.02
C ILE A 155 7.31 16.94 2.49
N SER A 156 8.11 16.35 3.38
CA SER A 156 7.81 16.22 4.82
C SER A 156 7.54 17.56 5.51
N SER A 157 8.18 18.63 5.05
CA SER A 157 7.95 20.00 5.54
C SER A 157 6.61 20.60 5.10
N MET A 158 5.94 20.02 4.10
CA MET A 158 4.58 20.39 3.70
C MET A 158 3.55 19.47 4.34
N TRP A 159 3.91 18.20 4.57
CA TRP A 159 3.05 17.24 5.23
C TRP A 159 3.82 16.03 5.78
N CYS A 160 3.45 15.59 6.98
CA CYS A 160 3.85 14.31 7.56
C CYS A 160 2.73 13.69 8.41
N SER A 161 2.91 12.44 8.81
CA SER A 161 1.89 11.65 9.49
C SER A 161 1.51 12.17 10.88
N THR A 162 2.38 12.96 11.52
CA THR A 162 2.05 13.63 12.77
C THR A 162 0.92 14.65 12.60
N ASP A 163 0.75 15.21 11.41
CA ASP A 163 -0.34 16.14 11.10
C ASP A 163 -1.69 15.44 11.21
N ILE A 164 -1.79 14.17 10.81
CA ILE A 164 -3.00 13.36 11.00
C ILE A 164 -3.28 13.14 12.49
N GLY A 165 -2.24 12.87 13.27
CA GLY A 165 -2.34 12.76 14.73
C GLY A 165 -2.85 14.03 15.42
N ASN A 166 -2.63 15.18 14.79
CA ASN A 166 -3.10 16.49 15.24
C ASN A 166 -4.48 16.88 14.67
N GLY A 167 -5.16 15.96 13.97
CA GLY A 167 -6.50 16.16 13.41
C GLY A 167 -6.54 16.69 11.98
N SER A 168 -5.40 16.81 11.28
CA SER A 168 -5.40 17.16 9.86
C SER A 168 -5.94 16.01 9.01
N THR A 169 -6.90 16.32 8.14
CA THR A 169 -7.54 15.34 7.26
C THR A 169 -7.15 15.50 5.80
N ASP A 170 -6.70 16.70 5.39
CA ASP A 170 -6.45 17.09 3.99
C ASP A 170 -5.70 16.04 3.15
N PRO A 171 -4.63 15.40 3.65
CA PRO A 171 -3.81 14.51 2.82
C PRO A 171 -4.47 13.15 2.60
N ILE A 172 -5.22 12.66 3.59
CA ILE A 172 -6.04 11.45 3.46
C ILE A 172 -7.24 11.74 2.56
N GLN A 173 -7.87 12.91 2.71
CA GLN A 173 -8.95 13.35 1.85
C GLN A 173 -8.50 13.50 0.38
N HIS A 174 -7.28 14.00 0.14
CA HIS A 174 -6.70 14.08 -1.20
C HIS A 174 -6.51 12.68 -1.79
N LEU A 175 -5.92 11.74 -1.05
CA LEU A 175 -5.78 10.36 -1.51
C LEU A 175 -7.12 9.64 -1.71
N GLY A 176 -8.14 9.98 -0.91
CA GLY A 176 -9.49 9.47 -1.06
C GLY A 176 -10.08 9.78 -2.45
N ARG A 177 -9.72 10.94 -3.02
CA ARG A 177 -10.10 11.29 -4.41
C ARG A 177 -9.51 10.34 -5.44
N TYR A 178 -8.37 9.71 -5.17
CA TYR A 178 -7.79 8.72 -6.07
C TYR A 178 -8.41 7.35 -5.85
N ALA A 179 -8.56 6.94 -4.58
CA ALA A 179 -9.10 5.63 -4.21
C ALA A 179 -10.52 5.41 -4.74
N GLN A 180 -11.44 6.34 -4.49
CA GLN A 180 -12.85 6.17 -4.81
C GLN A 180 -13.11 5.94 -6.32
N PRO A 181 -12.64 6.79 -7.25
CA PRO A 181 -12.87 6.59 -8.69
C PRO A 181 -12.03 5.47 -9.29
N SER A 182 -10.91 5.12 -8.67
CA SER A 182 -10.05 4.03 -9.15
C SER A 182 -10.58 2.64 -8.77
N GLY A 183 -11.56 2.57 -7.87
CA GLY A 183 -12.16 1.31 -7.42
C GLY A 183 -11.23 0.47 -6.54
N THR A 184 -10.17 1.09 -5.97
CA THR A 184 -9.33 0.48 -4.95
C THR A 184 -9.46 1.22 -3.63
N ARG A 185 -9.48 0.46 -2.53
CA ARG A 185 -9.44 1.04 -1.19
C ARG A 185 -8.03 1.33 -0.68
N TYR A 186 -6.99 0.97 -1.42
CA TYR A 186 -5.61 1.03 -0.96
C TYR A 186 -4.86 2.19 -1.62
N SER A 187 -4.31 3.09 -0.80
CA SER A 187 -3.44 4.17 -1.26
C SER A 187 -2.27 4.41 -0.31
N PHE A 188 -1.20 5.04 -0.77
CA PHE A 188 -0.13 5.47 0.12
C PHE A 188 0.44 6.84 -0.25
N ALA A 189 0.92 7.57 0.75
CA ALA A 189 1.70 8.77 0.57
C ALA A 189 3.18 8.48 0.84
N ILE A 190 4.08 9.01 0.01
CA ILE A 190 5.52 8.98 0.27
C ILE A 190 6.00 10.39 0.64
N THR A 191 6.80 10.48 1.69
CA THR A 191 7.60 11.67 2.01
C THR A 191 9.08 11.34 2.08
N ASP A 192 9.95 12.32 2.25
CA ASP A 192 11.37 12.09 2.51
C ASP A 192 11.65 11.38 3.85
N THR A 193 10.71 11.37 4.78
CA THR A 193 10.89 10.76 6.12
C THR A 193 10.14 9.45 6.31
N GLU A 194 9.06 9.19 5.58
CA GLU A 194 8.18 8.05 5.82
C GLU A 194 7.35 7.64 4.59
N VAL A 195 6.63 6.53 4.74
CA VAL A 195 5.47 6.18 3.92
C VAL A 195 4.26 5.99 4.81
N VAL A 196 3.14 6.62 4.45
CA VAL A 196 1.86 6.44 5.13
C VAL A 196 0.96 5.60 4.24
N VAL A 197 0.63 4.40 4.70
CA VAL A 197 -0.29 3.49 4.02
C VAL A 197 -1.71 3.73 4.52
N ILE A 198 -2.69 3.74 3.62
CA ILE A 198 -4.08 4.13 3.88
C ILE A 198 -5.03 3.11 3.25
N ARG A 199 -6.01 2.66 4.04
CA ARG A 199 -7.14 1.84 3.62
C ARG A 199 -8.45 2.59 3.82
N PHE A 200 -9.15 2.86 2.73
CA PHE A 200 -10.46 3.51 2.74
C PHE A 200 -11.60 2.51 2.98
N HIS A 201 -12.70 3.00 3.54
CA HIS A 201 -13.92 2.25 3.73
C HIS A 201 -15.13 3.18 3.69
N SER A 202 -16.29 2.60 3.38
CA SER A 202 -17.57 3.30 3.50
C SER A 202 -18.08 3.20 4.93
N LEU A 203 -18.86 4.19 5.33
CA LEU A 203 -19.60 4.23 6.59
C LEU A 203 -21.11 4.26 6.28
N GLU A 204 -21.91 3.96 7.30
CA GLU A 204 -23.36 4.16 7.23
C GLU A 204 -23.67 5.61 6.84
N GLY A 205 -24.67 5.79 5.96
CA GLY A 205 -25.01 7.12 5.42
C GLY A 205 -24.17 7.58 4.23
N GLY A 206 -23.23 6.76 3.74
CA GLY A 206 -22.45 7.05 2.53
C GLY A 206 -21.21 7.91 2.77
N GLU A 207 -20.87 8.18 4.03
CA GLU A 207 -19.62 8.82 4.40
C GLU A 207 -18.42 7.92 4.09
N THR A 208 -17.24 8.52 3.90
CA THR A 208 -15.99 7.79 3.70
C THR A 208 -15.13 7.91 4.95
N GLY A 209 -14.63 6.79 5.43
CA GLY A 209 -13.61 6.71 6.48
C GLY A 209 -12.30 6.15 5.95
N ALA A 210 -11.27 6.22 6.79
CA ALA A 210 -9.95 5.72 6.46
C ALA A 210 -9.22 5.16 7.68
N GLN A 211 -8.39 4.15 7.43
CA GLN A 211 -7.43 3.64 8.40
C GLN A 211 -6.01 3.80 7.88
N TRP A 212 -5.09 4.24 8.73
CA TRP A 212 -3.72 4.55 8.29
C TRP A 212 -2.63 4.02 9.20
N ASN A 213 -1.47 3.73 8.63
CA ASN A 213 -0.26 3.44 9.39
C ASN A 213 0.95 4.15 8.75
N ALA A 214 1.88 4.63 9.56
CA ALA A 214 3.08 5.32 9.12
C ALA A 214 4.31 4.44 9.33
N ILE A 215 5.12 4.32 8.29
CA ILE A 215 6.34 3.52 8.29
C ILE A 215 7.52 4.46 8.07
N PRO A 216 8.40 4.64 9.07
CA PRO A 216 9.54 5.53 8.93
C PRO A 216 10.54 4.98 7.92
N ARG A 217 11.20 5.85 7.17
CA ARG A 217 12.19 5.47 6.14
C ARG A 217 13.41 4.77 6.73
N SER A 218 13.70 5.03 8.01
CA SER A 218 14.73 4.34 8.79
C SER A 218 14.41 2.88 9.12
N ALA A 219 13.16 2.42 8.95
CA ALA A 219 12.78 1.03 9.21
C ALA A 219 13.45 0.09 8.19
N CYS A 220 14.28 -0.82 8.70
CA CYS A 220 14.95 -1.87 7.95
C CYS A 220 15.25 -3.08 8.85
N GLY A 221 15.54 -4.23 8.25
CA GLY A 221 15.83 -5.48 8.95
C GLY A 221 14.66 -6.47 8.95
N GLU A 222 15.00 -7.76 8.98
CA GLU A 222 13.99 -8.82 9.01
C GLU A 222 13.15 -8.75 10.30
N GLY A 223 11.84 -8.92 10.17
CA GLY A 223 10.90 -8.78 11.28
C GLY A 223 10.44 -7.35 11.56
N ILE A 224 10.92 -6.36 10.79
CA ILE A 224 10.45 -4.97 10.85
C ILE A 224 9.58 -4.68 9.62
N LEU A 225 8.45 -3.99 9.84
CA LEU A 225 7.62 -3.51 8.74
C LEU A 225 8.32 -2.33 8.04
N THR A 226 8.94 -2.61 6.90
CA THR A 226 9.64 -1.60 6.07
C THR A 226 8.72 -0.97 5.03
N ILE A 227 9.16 0.13 4.42
CA ILE A 227 8.42 0.80 3.31
C ILE A 227 8.15 -0.18 2.17
N ASN A 228 9.18 -0.89 1.71
CA ASN A 228 9.06 -1.83 0.60
C ASN A 228 8.08 -2.96 0.95
N LEU A 229 8.18 -3.52 2.16
CA LEU A 229 7.25 -4.55 2.61
C LEU A 229 5.81 -4.03 2.70
N ALA A 230 5.59 -2.85 3.27
CA ALA A 230 4.27 -2.26 3.41
C ALA A 230 3.57 -2.08 2.04
N ILE A 231 4.29 -1.55 1.05
CA ILE A 231 3.75 -1.34 -0.30
C ILE A 231 3.55 -2.68 -1.02
N TRP A 232 4.49 -3.63 -0.87
CA TRP A 232 4.33 -4.98 -1.41
C TRP A 232 3.04 -5.64 -0.89
N VAL A 233 2.78 -5.57 0.43
CA VAL A 233 1.57 -6.14 1.03
C VAL A 233 0.31 -5.48 0.51
N PHE A 234 0.31 -4.15 0.37
CA PHE A 234 -0.80 -3.41 -0.23
C PHE A 234 -1.18 -3.95 -1.61
N ILE A 235 -0.18 -4.18 -2.45
CA ILE A 235 -0.39 -4.74 -3.78
C ILE A 235 -0.92 -6.18 -3.66
N MET A 236 -0.32 -7.03 -2.82
CA MET A 236 -0.78 -8.40 -2.63
C MET A 236 -2.23 -8.49 -2.13
N MET A 237 -2.64 -7.63 -1.18
CA MET A 237 -4.02 -7.60 -0.70
C MET A 237 -5.00 -7.11 -1.78
N SER A 238 -4.59 -6.13 -2.59
CA SER A 238 -5.41 -5.57 -3.67
C SER A 238 -5.63 -6.53 -4.84
N LEU A 239 -4.80 -7.58 -4.97
CA LEU A 239 -4.98 -8.62 -5.97
C LEU A 239 -6.20 -9.50 -5.71
N ASN A 240 -6.66 -9.59 -4.46
CA ASN A 240 -7.90 -10.28 -4.16
C ASN A 240 -9.10 -9.37 -4.47
N ASP A 241 -9.84 -9.70 -5.55
CA ASP A 241 -11.02 -8.95 -6.01
C ASP A 241 -12.06 -8.73 -4.91
N GLN A 242 -12.21 -9.67 -3.97
CA GLN A 242 -13.18 -9.57 -2.86
C GLN A 242 -12.77 -8.54 -1.79
N HIS A 243 -11.51 -8.11 -1.80
CA HIS A 243 -10.94 -7.21 -0.80
C HIS A 243 -10.31 -5.95 -1.39
N ARG A 244 -10.39 -5.74 -2.70
CA ARG A 244 -9.86 -4.55 -3.36
C ARG A 244 -10.78 -3.35 -3.24
N SER A 245 -12.06 -3.54 -3.52
CA SER A 245 -13.03 -2.44 -3.56
C SER A 245 -13.23 -1.83 -2.19
N VAL A 246 -13.61 -0.54 -2.16
CA VAL A 246 -14.10 0.10 -0.94
C VAL A 246 -15.30 -0.70 -0.44
N ALA A 247 -15.24 -1.11 0.83
CA ALA A 247 -16.24 -1.93 1.48
C ALA A 247 -16.80 -1.17 2.69
N ASP A 248 -17.97 -1.56 3.14
CA ASP A 248 -18.54 -1.06 4.40
C ASP A 248 -17.63 -1.39 5.59
N TYR A 249 -17.56 -0.48 6.56
CA TYR A 249 -16.74 -0.63 7.76
C TYR A 249 -17.05 -1.91 8.54
N THR A 250 -18.33 -2.29 8.65
CA THR A 250 -18.75 -3.53 9.35
C THR A 250 -18.31 -4.79 8.61
N GLY A 251 -18.13 -4.70 7.29
CA GLY A 251 -17.60 -5.76 6.43
C GLY A 251 -16.07 -5.80 6.36
N MET A 252 -15.36 -4.94 7.09
CA MET A 252 -13.90 -4.95 7.09
C MET A 252 -13.36 -6.11 7.91
N ILE A 253 -12.71 -7.04 7.22
CA ILE A 253 -12.10 -8.20 7.84
C ILE A 253 -10.63 -7.92 8.21
N PRO A 254 -10.17 -8.27 9.44
CA PRO A 254 -8.77 -8.16 9.86
C PRO A 254 -7.83 -9.00 8.99
N ILE A 255 -6.61 -8.52 8.72
CA ILE A 255 -5.61 -9.18 7.86
C ILE A 255 -5.31 -10.61 8.33
N ASN A 256 -5.26 -10.79 9.64
CA ASN A 256 -5.00 -12.06 10.32
C ASN A 256 -6.24 -12.95 10.48
N ALA A 257 -7.34 -12.70 9.76
CA ALA A 257 -8.54 -13.53 9.84
C ALA A 257 -8.46 -14.79 8.97
N TRP A 258 -9.05 -15.89 9.44
CA TRP A 258 -9.03 -17.19 8.77
C TRP A 258 -10.40 -17.85 8.86
N SER A 259 -10.82 -18.49 7.78
CA SER A 259 -11.98 -19.37 7.77
C SER A 259 -11.56 -20.78 8.14
N ALA A 260 -12.28 -21.41 9.06
CA ALA A 260 -12.12 -22.83 9.37
C ALA A 260 -12.81 -23.69 8.31
N HIS A 261 -12.15 -24.78 7.91
CA HIS A 261 -12.65 -25.82 7.02
C HIS A 261 -12.28 -27.19 7.59
N ASP A 262 -12.88 -28.25 7.05
CA ASP A 262 -12.55 -29.63 7.45
C ASP A 262 -11.07 -29.94 7.20
N GLY A 263 -10.30 -30.00 8.29
CA GLY A 263 -8.87 -30.34 8.27
C GLY A 263 -7.91 -29.20 7.91
N PHE A 264 -8.38 -27.97 7.66
CA PHE A 264 -7.48 -26.83 7.41
C PHE A 264 -8.13 -25.46 7.68
N TYR A 265 -7.29 -24.44 7.80
CA TYR A 265 -7.68 -23.03 7.86
C TYR A 265 -7.28 -22.33 6.57
N ARG A 266 -8.11 -21.39 6.11
CA ARG A 266 -7.84 -20.58 4.91
C ARG A 266 -7.87 -19.09 5.24
N ASN A 267 -6.79 -18.38 4.93
CA ASN A 267 -6.78 -16.92 5.06
C ASN A 267 -7.62 -16.27 3.95
N HIS A 268 -8.42 -15.26 4.32
CA HIS A 268 -9.34 -14.63 3.39
C HIS A 268 -8.65 -13.74 2.34
N LEU A 269 -7.54 -13.06 2.68
CA LEU A 269 -6.80 -12.19 1.75
C LEU A 269 -5.99 -13.01 0.76
N SER A 270 -5.12 -13.87 1.28
CA SER A 270 -4.11 -14.55 0.49
C SER A 270 -4.56 -15.90 -0.02
N GLY A 271 -5.68 -16.44 0.47
CA GLY A 271 -6.12 -17.81 0.18
C GLY A 271 -5.18 -18.90 0.72
N ARG A 272 -4.15 -18.55 1.50
CA ARG A 272 -3.17 -19.50 2.07
C ARG A 272 -3.92 -20.52 2.92
N ARG A 273 -3.57 -21.80 2.76
CA ARG A 273 -4.13 -22.91 3.54
C ARG A 273 -3.08 -23.44 4.52
N LEU A 274 -3.47 -23.66 5.76
CA LEU A 274 -2.62 -24.24 6.79
C LEU A 274 -3.40 -25.30 7.58
N PRO A 275 -2.75 -26.39 8.02
CA PRO A 275 -3.41 -27.42 8.84
C PRO A 275 -3.64 -26.97 10.29
N TYR A 276 -3.13 -25.80 10.67
CA TYR A 276 -3.26 -25.20 11.99
C TYR A 276 -3.59 -23.70 11.88
N LEU A 277 -4.20 -23.15 12.93
CA LEU A 277 -4.45 -21.72 13.05
C LEU A 277 -3.16 -21.00 13.48
N PRO A 278 -2.65 -20.01 12.72
CA PRO A 278 -1.43 -19.29 13.10
C PRO A 278 -1.56 -18.53 14.41
N THR A 279 -0.43 -18.25 15.07
CA THR A 279 -0.43 -17.43 16.29
C THR A 279 -1.00 -16.05 16.02
N GLY A 280 -1.91 -15.60 16.88
CA GLY A 280 -2.59 -14.31 16.76
C GLY A 280 -3.64 -14.26 15.65
N ALA A 281 -3.96 -15.37 14.98
CA ALA A 281 -5.02 -15.40 13.98
C ALA A 281 -6.41 -15.38 14.60
N MET A 282 -7.35 -14.73 13.93
CA MET A 282 -8.76 -14.70 14.29
C MET A 282 -9.54 -15.67 13.41
N VAL A 283 -10.45 -16.46 14.00
CA VAL A 283 -11.35 -17.32 13.21
C VAL A 283 -12.60 -16.52 12.84
N LEU A 284 -12.94 -16.51 11.55
CA LEU A 284 -14.22 -15.97 11.09
C LEU A 284 -15.33 -16.93 11.50
N ASN A 285 -16.22 -16.47 12.36
CA ASN A 285 -17.46 -17.18 12.64
C ASN A 285 -18.32 -17.09 11.38
N GLN A 286 -18.70 -18.25 10.84
CA GLN A 286 -19.67 -18.35 9.73
C GLN A 286 -21.09 -18.19 10.25
#